data_AF-A0A353HBW0-F1
#
_entry.id   AF-A0A353HBW0-F1
#
_cell.length_a   1.000
_cell.length_b   1.000
_cell.length_c   1.000
_cell.angle_alpha   90.00
_cell.angle_beta   90.00
_cell.angle_gamma   90.00
#
_symmetry.space_group_name_H-M   'P 1'
#
loop_
_entity.id
_entity.type
_entity.pdbx_description
1 polymer ?
#
loop_
_entity_poly.entity_id
_entity_poly.type
_entity_poly.pdbx_seq_one_letter_code
_entity_poly.pdbx_strand_id
1 'polypeptide(L)'
;MKFWNLGGNGQILMGCLASVMCMFLLGDKKGWSDGAVIPLMIVTSILAGAVWAVIPAIFKAFFKTNESLFTLMTNYIALEFVRFFIRNNSTQGSTMPKINSGYLAVLGGNDYLLSIVIIAILTLVMFLYFKFSKHGYEISVVGESENTARYVGINVKKVTIRTIVLSGAICGL
;
A
#
# COMPACT_ATOMS: atom_id res chain seq x y z
N MET A 1 -0.43 4.57 22.83
CA MET A 1 -1.24 5.51 22.00
C MET A 1 -1.93 4.67 20.94
N LYS A 2 -3.26 4.74 20.82
CA LYS A 2 -3.98 4.00 19.77
C LYS A 2 -3.71 4.69 18.44
N PHE A 3 -2.88 4.05 17.61
CA PHE A 3 -2.51 4.55 16.29
C PHE A 3 -3.66 4.36 15.30
N TRP A 4 -4.10 5.45 14.65
CA TRP A 4 -5.03 5.38 13.52
C TRP A 4 -4.37 5.81 12.21
N ASN A 5 -4.18 4.86 11.30
CA ASN A 5 -3.76 5.15 9.93
C ASN A 5 -4.97 5.56 9.09
N LEU A 6 -5.17 6.87 8.89
CA LEU A 6 -6.21 7.42 8.01
C LEU A 6 -5.69 7.66 6.57
N GLY A 7 -4.41 7.36 6.31
CA GLY A 7 -3.71 7.58 5.05
C GLY A 7 -3.82 6.44 4.04
N GLY A 8 -4.66 5.44 4.31
CA GLY A 8 -4.78 4.25 3.46
C GLY A 8 -5.25 4.58 2.04
N ASN A 9 -6.16 5.56 1.89
CA ASN A 9 -6.67 5.98 0.59
C ASN A 9 -5.56 6.49 -0.34
N GLY A 10 -4.60 7.27 0.18
CA GLY A 10 -3.47 7.77 -0.60
C GLY A 10 -2.49 6.67 -1.00
N GLN A 11 -2.28 5.68 -0.12
CA GLN A 11 -1.45 4.51 -0.39
C GLN A 11 -2.05 3.65 -1.52
N ILE A 12 -3.38 3.44 -1.48
CA ILE A 12 -4.13 2.75 -2.55
C ILE A 12 -3.99 3.52 -3.86
N LEU A 13 -4.24 4.83 -3.86
CA LEU A 13 -4.17 5.67 -5.06
C LEU A 13 -2.79 5.62 -5.74
N MET A 14 -1.71 5.62 -4.94
CA MET A 14 -0.35 5.52 -5.48
C MET A 14 0.02 4.11 -5.95
N GLY A 15 -0.50 3.07 -5.29
CA GLY A 15 -0.42 1.69 -5.78
C GLY A 15 -1.10 1.54 -7.14
N CYS A 16 -2.34 2.03 -7.28
CA CYS A 16 -3.08 2.03 -8.54
C CYS A 16 -2.36 2.80 -9.65
N LEU A 17 -1.75 3.94 -9.34
CA LEU A 17 -0.99 4.70 -10.34
C LEU A 17 0.25 3.95 -10.82
N ALA A 18 0.97 3.31 -9.89
CA ALA A 18 2.14 2.51 -10.23
C ALA A 18 1.76 1.28 -11.08
N SER A 19 0.66 0.59 -10.75
CA SER A 19 0.18 -0.54 -11.54
C SER A 19 -0.26 -0.10 -12.94
N VAL A 20 -0.97 1.02 -13.08
CA VAL A 20 -1.37 1.58 -14.38
C VAL A 20 -0.14 2.00 -15.21
N MET A 21 0.86 2.65 -14.61
CA MET A 21 2.11 2.97 -15.31
C MET A 21 2.86 1.73 -15.79
N CYS A 22 2.91 0.69 -14.95
CA CYS A 22 3.52 -0.59 -15.29
C CYS A 22 2.78 -1.23 -16.49
N MET A 23 1.45 -1.14 -16.52
CA MET A 23 0.60 -1.58 -17.64
C MET A 23 0.90 -0.82 -18.93
N PHE A 24 1.04 0.51 -18.87
CA PHE A 24 1.35 1.33 -20.05
C PHE A 24 2.75 1.05 -20.61
N LEU A 25 3.75 0.87 -19.76
CA LEU A 25 5.14 0.63 -20.18
C LEU A 25 5.38 -0.78 -20.72
N LEU A 26 4.65 -1.78 -20.20
CA LEU A 26 4.85 -3.20 -20.55
C LEU A 26 3.80 -3.73 -21.52
N GLY A 27 2.60 -3.14 -21.59
CA GLY A 27 1.49 -3.60 -22.42
C GLY A 27 1.75 -3.50 -23.93
N ASP A 28 2.58 -2.55 -24.37
CA ASP A 28 2.91 -2.36 -25.80
C ASP A 28 4.11 -3.21 -26.27
N LYS A 29 4.90 -3.79 -25.36
CA LYS A 29 5.98 -4.71 -25.74
C LYS A 29 5.40 -6.12 -25.90
N LYS A 30 5.05 -6.43 -27.15
CA LYS A 30 4.54 -7.68 -27.75
C LYS A 30 5.29 -9.01 -27.42
N GLY A 31 6.12 -9.06 -26.37
CA GLY A 31 6.96 -10.21 -26.01
C GLY A 31 6.91 -10.67 -24.55
N TRP A 32 6.19 -9.98 -23.65
CA TRP A 32 6.05 -10.44 -22.27
C TRP A 32 4.69 -11.12 -22.10
N SER A 33 4.72 -12.43 -21.82
CA SER A 33 3.54 -13.22 -21.47
C SER A 33 2.79 -12.56 -20.30
N ASP A 34 1.46 -12.52 -20.36
CA ASP A 34 0.57 -12.00 -19.31
C ASP A 34 0.93 -12.53 -17.90
N GLY A 35 1.54 -13.72 -17.81
CA GLY A 35 2.01 -14.33 -16.57
C GLY A 35 3.17 -13.60 -15.86
N ALA A 36 3.97 -12.80 -16.56
CA ALA A 36 5.09 -12.04 -15.96
C ALA A 36 4.71 -10.59 -15.60
N VAL A 37 3.73 -10.02 -16.31
CA VAL A 37 3.27 -8.65 -16.08
C VAL A 37 2.47 -8.56 -14.78
N ILE A 38 1.61 -9.54 -14.48
CA ILE A 38 0.80 -9.59 -13.27
C ILE A 38 1.63 -9.57 -11.96
N PRO A 39 2.62 -10.46 -11.74
CA PRO A 39 3.42 -10.43 -10.52
C PRO A 39 4.26 -9.15 -10.42
N LEU A 40 4.72 -8.60 -11.55
CA LEU A 40 5.47 -7.35 -11.55
C LEU A 40 4.58 -6.17 -11.15
N MET A 41 3.33 -6.12 -11.63
CA MET A 41 2.34 -5.12 -11.22
C MET A 41 2.09 -5.17 -9.71
N ILE A 42 1.87 -6.37 -9.17
CA ILE A 42 1.67 -6.58 -7.73
C ILE A 42 2.87 -6.05 -6.94
N VAL A 43 4.10 -6.44 -7.33
CA VAL A 43 5.32 -6.00 -6.64
C VAL A 43 5.49 -4.48 -6.72
N THR A 44 5.30 -3.89 -7.89
CA THR A 44 5.43 -2.43 -8.07
C THR A 44 4.36 -1.65 -7.30
N SER A 45 3.13 -2.17 -7.21
CA SER A 45 2.03 -1.56 -6.48
C SER A 45 2.26 -1.60 -4.97
N ILE A 46 2.71 -2.75 -4.43
CA ILE A 46 3.12 -2.89 -3.02
C ILE A 46 4.27 -1.92 -2.70
N LEU A 47 5.29 -1.86 -3.56
CA LEU A 47 6.44 -0.98 -3.35
C LEU A 47 6.04 0.49 -3.39
N ALA A 48 5.17 0.90 -4.32
CA ALA A 48 4.69 2.27 -4.40
C ALA A 48 3.87 2.66 -3.16
N GLY A 49 2.96 1.79 -2.70
CA GLY A 49 2.20 1.97 -1.47
C GLY A 49 3.08 2.04 -0.22
N ALA A 50 4.11 1.19 -0.14
CA ALA A 50 5.09 1.18 0.94
C ALA A 50 5.94 2.46 0.95
N VAL A 51 6.46 2.90 -0.20
CA VAL A 51 7.24 4.14 -0.32
C VAL A 51 6.39 5.35 0.05
N TRP A 52 5.12 5.39 -0.37
CA TRP A 52 4.22 6.46 0.01
C TRP A 52 3.95 6.50 1.52
N ALA A 53 3.89 5.34 2.16
CA ALA A 53 3.73 5.20 3.61
C ALA A 53 4.98 5.60 4.41
N VAL A 54 6.18 5.55 3.82
CA VAL A 54 7.43 5.99 4.48
C VAL A 54 7.36 7.48 4.83
N ILE A 55 6.73 8.31 3.99
CA ILE A 55 6.61 9.75 4.21
C ILE A 55 5.92 10.04 5.56
N PRO A 56 4.65 9.65 5.80
CA PRO A 56 4.02 9.85 7.11
C PRO A 56 4.69 9.09 8.23
N ALA A 57 5.34 7.96 7.95
CA ALA A 57 6.05 7.17 8.95
C ALA A 57 7.26 7.91 9.56
N ILE A 58 8.09 8.53 8.72
CA ILE A 58 9.27 9.30 9.17
C ILE A 58 8.81 10.52 9.96
N PHE A 59 7.86 11.29 9.41
CA PHE A 59 7.38 12.50 10.09
C PHE A 59 6.78 12.17 11.46
N LYS A 60 6.04 11.08 11.59
CA LYS A 60 5.57 10.61 12.90
C LYS A 60 6.72 10.23 13.84
N ALA A 61 7.65 9.39 13.39
CA ALA A 61 8.69 8.83 14.25
C ALA A 61 9.69 9.87 14.78
N PHE A 62 9.90 10.95 14.03
CA PHE A 62 10.83 12.01 14.41
C PHE A 62 10.15 13.24 15.01
N PHE A 63 9.01 13.69 14.47
CA PHE A 63 8.39 14.96 14.86
C PHE A 63 7.23 14.83 15.84
N LYS A 64 6.81 13.61 16.22
CA LYS A 64 5.66 13.36 17.12
C LYS A 64 4.40 14.13 16.71
N THR A 65 4.20 14.34 15.42
CA THR A 65 3.08 15.09 14.86
C THR A 65 1.77 14.33 15.04
N ASN A 66 0.65 15.05 15.01
CA ASN A 66 -0.67 14.45 15.02
C ASN A 66 -0.86 13.54 13.81
N GLU A 67 -0.93 12.24 14.08
CA GLU A 67 -0.96 11.15 13.10
C GLU A 67 -2.18 11.22 12.18
N SER A 68 -3.35 11.54 12.72
CA SER A 68 -4.60 11.55 11.96
C SER A 68 -4.57 12.65 10.92
N LEU A 69 -4.05 13.82 11.27
CA LEU A 69 -4.02 14.96 10.37
C LEU A 69 -2.96 14.77 9.27
N PHE A 70 -1.76 14.29 9.61
CA PHE A 70 -0.69 14.14 8.63
C PHE A 70 -0.99 13.04 7.61
N THR A 71 -1.53 11.89 8.07
CA THR A 71 -1.92 10.78 7.18
C THR A 71 -3.10 11.14 6.28
N LEU A 72 -4.05 11.93 6.78
CA LEU A 72 -5.17 12.42 5.99
C LEU A 72 -4.73 13.49 4.97
N MET A 73 -3.82 14.38 5.33
CA MET A 73 -3.24 15.36 4.41
C MET A 73 -2.49 14.70 3.24
N THR A 74 -1.77 13.61 3.50
CA THR A 74 -1.06 12.87 2.46
C THR A 74 -1.99 12.18 1.46
N ASN A 75 -3.25 11.91 1.82
CA ASN A 75 -4.25 11.43 0.86
C ASN A 75 -4.56 12.47 -0.21
N TYR A 76 -4.71 13.74 0.16
CA TYR A 76 -5.00 14.81 -0.80
C TYR A 76 -3.84 15.04 -1.75
N ILE A 77 -2.60 14.97 -1.24
CA ILE A 77 -1.41 15.07 -2.08
C ILE A 77 -1.38 13.92 -3.10
N ALA A 78 -1.64 12.67 -2.67
CA ALA A 78 -1.71 11.53 -3.57
C ALA A 78 -2.79 11.70 -4.64
N LEU A 79 -3.96 12.20 -4.25
CA LEU A 79 -5.08 12.42 -5.16
C LEU A 79 -4.76 13.46 -6.23
N GLU A 80 -4.13 14.57 -5.88
CA GLU A 80 -3.67 15.57 -6.86
C GLU A 80 -2.55 15.03 -7.75
N PHE A 81 -1.68 14.18 -7.22
CA PHE A 81 -0.63 13.51 -8.00
C PHE A 81 -1.23 12.60 -9.07
N VAL A 82 -2.21 11.77 -8.68
CA VAL A 82 -2.94 10.90 -9.62
C VAL A 82 -3.68 11.72 -10.67
N ARG A 83 -4.36 12.80 -10.27
CA ARG A 83 -5.02 13.71 -11.21
C ARG A 83 -4.06 14.32 -12.22
N PHE A 84 -2.86 14.73 -11.80
CA PHE A 84 -1.85 15.26 -12.69
C PHE A 84 -1.45 14.25 -13.78
N PHE A 85 -1.18 13.00 -13.41
CA PHE A 85 -0.82 11.95 -14.36
C PHE A 85 -1.96 11.55 -15.30
N ILE A 86 -3.19 11.53 -14.80
CA ILE A 86 -4.38 11.30 -15.63
C ILE A 86 -4.53 12.43 -16.64
N ARG A 87 -4.42 13.69 -16.22
CA ARG A 87 -4.56 14.84 -17.12
C ARG A 87 -3.48 14.88 -18.20
N ASN A 88 -2.27 14.45 -17.89
CA ASN A 88 -1.16 14.44 -18.84
C ASN A 88 -1.25 13.30 -19.89
N ASN A 89 -1.85 12.15 -19.53
CA ASN A 89 -1.94 10.98 -20.41
C ASN A 89 -3.34 10.76 -21.02
N SER A 90 -4.34 11.56 -20.63
CA SER A 90 -5.70 11.46 -21.15
C SER A 90 -5.87 12.32 -22.41
N THR A 91 -6.18 11.67 -23.53
CA THR A 91 -6.48 12.35 -24.81
C THR A 91 -7.88 12.98 -24.82
N GLN A 92 -8.75 12.66 -23.85
CA GLN A 92 -10.13 13.18 -23.72
C GLN A 92 -10.50 13.63 -22.28
N GLY A 93 -9.55 14.25 -21.58
CA GLY A 93 -9.82 14.94 -20.30
C GLY A 93 -9.81 14.04 -19.06
N SER A 94 -10.67 13.01 -18.98
CA SER A 94 -10.98 12.34 -17.69
C SER A 94 -10.72 10.84 -17.61
N THR A 95 -10.30 10.18 -18.69
CA THR A 95 -10.18 8.71 -18.71
C THR A 95 -8.91 8.27 -19.42
N MET A 96 -8.12 7.44 -18.75
CA MET A 96 -6.99 6.74 -19.37
C MET A 96 -7.53 5.83 -20.49
N PRO A 97 -6.84 5.71 -21.65
CA PRO A 97 -7.24 4.77 -22.69
C PRO A 97 -7.36 3.35 -22.12
N LYS A 98 -8.39 2.61 -22.54
CA LYS A 98 -8.61 1.23 -22.11
C LYS A 98 -7.42 0.36 -22.53
N ILE A 99 -6.67 -0.15 -21.57
CA ILE A 99 -5.57 -1.09 -21.82
C ILE A 99 -6.15 -2.50 -21.73
N ASN A 100 -5.97 -3.30 -22.80
CA ASN A 100 -6.62 -4.61 -22.96
C ASN A 100 -5.71 -5.79 -22.53
N SER A 101 -4.72 -5.54 -21.68
CA SER A 101 -3.67 -6.50 -21.30
C SER A 101 -3.31 -6.37 -19.82
N GLY A 102 -3.42 -7.45 -19.05
CA GLY A 102 -3.19 -7.46 -17.59
C GLY A 102 -4.41 -7.80 -16.73
N TYR A 103 -5.48 -8.35 -17.30
CA TYR A 103 -6.57 -8.94 -16.52
C TYR A 103 -6.09 -10.25 -15.89
N LEU A 104 -6.37 -10.43 -14.60
CA LEU A 104 -6.18 -11.72 -13.92
C LEU A 104 -6.97 -12.80 -14.67
N ALA A 105 -6.39 -14.00 -14.80
CA ALA A 105 -7.02 -15.10 -15.50
C ALA A 105 -8.40 -15.39 -14.89
N VAL A 106 -9.45 -15.32 -15.72
CA VAL A 106 -10.84 -15.55 -15.33
C VAL A 106 -10.99 -17.02 -14.95
N LEU A 107 -11.01 -17.31 -13.65
CA LEU A 107 -11.29 -18.66 -13.15
C LEU A 107 -12.81 -18.80 -12.97
N GLY A 108 -13.45 -19.57 -13.85
CA GLY A 108 -14.87 -19.92 -13.71
C GLY A 108 -15.88 -18.81 -14.10
N GLY A 109 -15.52 -17.92 -15.03
CA GLY A 109 -16.45 -16.92 -15.58
C GLY A 109 -16.73 -15.71 -14.68
N ASN A 110 -15.93 -15.51 -13.63
CA ASN A 110 -16.08 -14.38 -12.71
C ASN A 110 -14.72 -13.71 -12.44
N ASP A 111 -14.58 -12.45 -12.84
CA ASP A 111 -13.30 -11.71 -12.81
C ASP A 111 -12.76 -11.49 -11.38
N TYR A 112 -13.62 -11.64 -10.35
CA TYR A 112 -13.31 -11.27 -8.97
C TYR A 112 -12.90 -12.45 -8.08
N LEU A 113 -13.12 -13.70 -8.49
CA LEU A 113 -12.89 -14.87 -7.63
C LEU A 113 -11.42 -15.00 -7.23
N LEU A 114 -10.50 -14.75 -8.16
CA LEU A 114 -9.06 -14.85 -7.90
C LEU A 114 -8.60 -13.76 -6.90
N SER A 115 -9.12 -12.53 -7.04
CA SER A 115 -8.87 -11.44 -6.10
C SER A 115 -9.39 -11.76 -4.69
N ILE A 116 -10.58 -12.36 -4.58
CA ILE A 116 -11.15 -12.77 -3.29
C ILE A 116 -10.27 -13.83 -2.61
N VAL A 117 -9.76 -14.81 -3.36
CA VAL A 117 -8.87 -15.84 -2.82
C VAL A 117 -7.54 -15.23 -2.35
N ILE A 118 -6.96 -14.31 -3.12
CA ILE A 118 -5.72 -13.61 -2.73
C ILE A 118 -5.93 -12.83 -1.42
N ILE A 119 -7.04 -12.08 -1.29
CA ILE A 119 -7.37 -11.32 -0.09
C ILE A 119 -7.60 -12.25 1.11
N ALA A 120 -8.27 -13.39 0.90
CA ALA A 120 -8.49 -14.39 1.95
C ALA A 120 -7.17 -15.00 2.44
N ILE A 121 -6.22 -15.30 1.55
CA ILE A 121 -4.89 -15.78 1.92
C ILE A 121 -4.11 -14.69 2.66
N LEU A 122 -4.12 -13.45 2.16
CA LEU A 122 -3.41 -12.34 2.78
C LEU A 122 -3.91 -12.06 4.20
N THR A 123 -5.23 -12.05 4.41
CA THR A 123 -5.83 -11.84 5.73
C THR A 123 -5.43 -12.94 6.71
N LEU A 124 -5.37 -14.19 6.26
CA LEU A 124 -4.91 -15.32 7.08
C LEU A 124 -3.42 -15.21 7.44
N VAL A 125 -2.57 -14.83 6.48
CA VAL A 125 -1.13 -14.58 6.70
C VAL A 125 -0.94 -13.44 7.71
N MET A 126 -1.69 -12.35 7.59
CA MET A 126 -1.63 -11.22 8.52
C MET A 126 -2.09 -11.60 9.92
N PHE A 127 -3.14 -12.41 10.03
CA PHE A 127 -3.60 -12.92 11.32
C PHE A 127 -2.52 -13.76 12.03
N LEU A 128 -1.86 -14.65 11.29
CA LEU A 128 -0.74 -15.45 11.81
C LEU A 128 0.44 -14.57 12.21
N TYR A 129 0.77 -13.56 11.39
CA TYR A 129 1.85 -12.62 11.67
C TYR A 129 1.61 -11.84 12.97
N PHE A 130 0.40 -11.30 13.18
CA PHE A 130 0.09 -10.58 14.42
C PHE A 130 0.11 -11.48 15.65
N LYS A 131 -0.32 -12.73 15.53
CA LYS A 131 -0.47 -13.64 16.68
C LYS A 131 0.83 -14.34 17.08
N PHE A 132 1.70 -14.68 16.13
CA PHE A 132 2.89 -15.50 16.38
C PHE A 132 4.24 -14.79 16.17
N SER A 133 4.25 -13.56 15.64
CA SER A 133 5.51 -12.83 15.40
C SER A 133 5.92 -11.96 16.59
N LYS A 134 7.23 -11.92 16.85
CA LYS A 134 7.87 -10.94 17.77
C LYS A 134 7.49 -9.50 17.43
N HIS A 135 7.28 -9.20 16.15
CA HIS A 135 6.87 -7.88 15.69
C HIS A 135 5.44 -7.53 16.09
N GLY A 136 4.51 -8.49 16.07
CA GLY A 136 3.13 -8.29 16.55
C GLY A 136 3.11 -7.94 18.03
N TYR A 137 3.93 -8.63 18.83
CA TYR A 137 4.10 -8.33 20.26
C TYR A 137 4.66 -6.92 20.51
N GLU A 138 5.71 -6.51 19.79
CA GLU A 138 6.26 -5.15 19.90
C GLU A 138 5.22 -4.06 19.57
N ILE A 139 4.34 -4.31 18.59
CA ILE A 139 3.26 -3.38 18.22
C ILE A 139 2.22 -3.28 19.33
N SER A 140 1.80 -4.41 19.92
CA SER A 140 0.82 -4.42 21.00
C SER A 140 1.33 -3.70 22.25
N VAL A 141 2.59 -3.93 22.65
CA VAL A 141 3.22 -3.27 23.81
C VAL A 141 3.36 -1.75 23.59
N VAL A 142 3.74 -1.32 22.38
CA VAL A 142 3.81 0.11 22.02
C VAL A 142 2.40 0.74 22.00
N GLY A 143 1.38 -0.02 21.60
CA GLY A 143 -0.02 0.41 21.61
C GLY A 143 -0.54 0.74 22.99
N GLU A 144 -0.23 -0.10 23.99
CA GLU A 144 -0.63 0.10 25.40
C GLU A 144 0.07 1.32 26.03
N SER A 145 1.40 1.38 25.99
CA SER A 145 2.15 2.50 26.56
C SER A 145 3.54 2.65 25.94
N GLU A 146 3.83 3.83 25.38
CA GLU A 146 5.18 4.14 24.87
C GLU A 146 6.24 4.12 25.99
N ASN A 147 5.84 4.50 27.21
CA ASN A 147 6.77 4.58 28.33
C ASN A 147 7.20 3.18 28.79
N THR A 148 6.24 2.24 28.80
CA THR A 148 6.49 0.82 29.09
C THR A 148 7.33 0.17 28.00
N ALA A 149 7.05 0.46 26.73
CA ALA A 149 7.85 -0.04 25.62
C ALA A 149 9.32 0.42 25.70
N ARG A 150 9.57 1.68 26.06
CA ARG A 150 10.95 2.19 26.26
C ARG A 150 11.62 1.56 27.47
N TYR A 151 10.89 1.29 28.55
CA TYR A 151 11.42 0.63 29.73
C TYR A 151 11.92 -0.79 29.44
N VAL A 152 11.23 -1.51 28.55
CA VAL A 152 11.61 -2.86 28.10
C VAL A 152 12.71 -2.83 27.00
N GLY A 153 13.20 -1.65 26.62
CA GLY A 153 14.25 -1.49 25.60
C GLY A 153 13.75 -1.54 24.15
N ILE A 154 12.44 -1.46 23.91
CA ILE A 154 11.86 -1.47 22.58
C ILE A 154 12.02 -0.09 21.93
N ASN A 155 12.56 -0.08 20.72
CA ASN A 155 12.78 1.16 19.96
C ASN A 155 11.49 1.60 19.26
N VAL A 156 10.65 2.36 19.98
CA VAL A 156 9.33 2.85 19.54
C VAL A 156 9.35 3.48 18.14
N LYS A 157 10.42 4.21 17.79
CA LYS A 157 10.56 4.85 16.48
C LYS A 157 10.62 3.82 15.34
N LYS A 158 11.44 2.78 15.49
CA LYS A 158 11.59 1.72 14.48
C LYS A 158 10.31 0.91 14.32
N VAL A 159 9.65 0.58 15.43
CA VAL A 159 8.38 -0.16 15.42
C VAL A 159 7.31 0.67 14.70
N THR A 160 7.19 1.96 15.04
CA THR A 160 6.25 2.87 14.37
C THR A 160 6.45 2.94 12.86
N ILE A 161 7.69 3.10 12.41
CA ILE A 161 7.99 3.18 10.96
C ILE A 161 7.61 1.87 10.26
N ARG A 162 8.02 0.73 10.83
CA ARG A 162 7.73 -0.58 10.26
C ARG A 162 6.23 -0.83 10.15
N THR A 163 5.46 -0.53 11.19
CA THR A 163 4.00 -0.75 11.18
C THR A 163 3.31 0.07 10.10
N ILE A 164 3.72 1.33 9.90
CA ILE A 164 3.12 2.21 8.88
C ILE A 164 3.50 1.74 7.48
N VAL A 165 4.76 1.38 7.26
CA VAL A 165 5.24 0.86 5.98
C VAL A 165 4.54 -0.46 5.63
N LEU A 166 4.36 -1.35 6.61
CA LEU A 166 3.71 -2.64 6.42
C LEU A 166 2.20 -2.46 6.15
N SER A 167 1.55 -1.50 6.82
CA SER A 167 0.19 -1.08 6.48
C SER A 167 0.10 -0.53 5.05
N GLY A 168 1.08 0.27 4.62
CA GLY A 168 1.11 0.82 3.26
C GLY A 168 1.39 -0.20 2.17
N ALA A 169 2.23 -1.19 2.45
CA ALA A 169 2.47 -2.31 1.57
C ALA A 169 1.18 -3.13 1.34
N ILE A 170 0.38 -3.33 2.40
CA ILE A 170 -0.92 -4.03 2.31
C ILE A 170 -1.95 -3.18 1.58
N CYS A 171 -2.01 -1.87 1.84
CA CYS A 171 -2.91 -0.97 1.12
C CYS A 171 -2.52 -0.77 -0.35
N GLY A 172 -1.25 -0.99 -0.71
CA GLY A 172 -0.78 -0.95 -2.08
C GLY A 172 -1.00 -2.25 -2.86
N LEU A 173 -1.36 -3.35 -2.20
CA LEU A 173 -1.74 -4.61 -2.86
C LEU A 173 -3.17 -4.49 -3.43
#